data_AF-A0A2A5CNT2-F1
#
_entry.id   AF-A0A2A5CNT2-F1
#
_cell.length_a   1.000
_cell.length_b   1.000
_cell.length_c   1.000
_cell.angle_alpha   90.00
_cell.angle_beta   90.00
_cell.angle_gamma   90.00
#
_symmetry.space_group_name_H-M   'P 1'
#
loop_
_entity.id
_entity.type
_entity.pdbx_description
1 polymer ?
#
loop_
_entity_poly.entity_id
_entity_poly.type
_entity_poly.pdbx_seq_one_letter_code
_entity_poly.pdbx_strand_id
1 'polypeptide(L)'
;MEENGKCPVSHGSNSQHTLGSTANQQWWPDQLNLNILHQHDKKSNPMGEDFDYREEFKKLDYDALKKDLNDLMTDSQDWWPADYGHY
;
A
#
# COMPACT_ATOMS: atom_id res chain seq x y z
N MET A 1 20.86 -14.00 -18.45
CA MET A 1 20.21 -12.68 -18.35
C MET A 1 18.96 -12.91 -17.53
N GLU A 2 18.94 -12.49 -16.26
CA GLU A 2 17.79 -12.75 -15.38
C GLU A 2 16.58 -11.93 -15.85
N GLU A 3 15.48 -12.64 -16.12
CA GLU A 3 14.14 -12.12 -16.44
C GLU A 3 13.31 -11.81 -15.17
N ASN A 4 13.94 -11.52 -14.02
CA ASN A 4 13.16 -11.29 -12.81
C ASN A 4 12.65 -9.83 -12.74
N GLY A 5 11.34 -9.64 -12.89
CA GLY A 5 10.63 -8.40 -12.55
C GLY A 5 10.30 -7.43 -13.70
N LYS A 6 10.56 -7.78 -14.96
CA LYS A 6 10.18 -6.94 -16.11
C LYS A 6 8.72 -7.18 -16.52
N CYS A 7 7.97 -6.11 -16.77
CA CYS A 7 6.63 -6.22 -17.36
C CYS A 7 6.75 -6.74 -18.81
N PRO A 8 6.09 -7.84 -19.18
CA PRO A 8 6.23 -8.48 -20.50
C PRO A 8 5.58 -7.67 -21.64
N VAL A 9 4.74 -6.67 -21.32
CA VAL A 9 4.08 -5.80 -22.29
C VAL A 9 4.43 -4.35 -22.00
N SER A 10 5.20 -3.73 -22.91
CA SER A 10 5.55 -2.31 -22.84
C SER A 10 4.34 -1.45 -23.18
N HIS A 11 3.63 -0.94 -22.18
CA HIS A 11 2.48 -0.04 -22.38
C HIS A 11 2.99 1.33 -22.85
N GLY A 12 2.88 1.60 -24.15
CA GLY A 12 3.17 2.90 -24.76
C GLY A 12 1.92 3.79 -24.73
N SER A 13 1.92 4.75 -23.81
CA SER A 13 1.05 5.96 -23.71
C SER A 13 0.38 6.09 -22.34
N ASN A 14 1.18 6.41 -21.32
CA ASN A 14 0.67 7.15 -20.17
C ASN A 14 1.63 8.30 -19.89
N SER A 15 1.07 9.51 -19.82
CA SER A 15 1.69 10.81 -19.54
C SER A 15 2.18 10.95 -18.10
N GLN A 16 2.75 9.89 -17.54
CA GLN A 16 3.50 9.89 -16.30
C GLN A 16 4.97 9.72 -16.66
N HIS A 17 5.72 10.83 -16.66
CA HIS A 17 7.16 10.81 -16.85
C HIS A 17 7.76 9.66 -16.03
N THR A 18 8.46 8.73 -16.69
CA THR A 18 9.31 7.63 -16.15
C THR A 18 8.74 6.21 -16.01
N LEU A 19 7.42 5.95 -16.05
CA LEU A 19 6.93 4.57 -16.02
C LEU A 19 7.06 3.90 -17.39
N GLY A 20 8.25 3.35 -17.70
CA GLY A 20 8.54 2.62 -18.95
C GLY A 20 9.75 3.11 -19.74
N SER A 21 10.42 4.18 -19.28
CA SER A 21 11.73 4.59 -19.81
C SER A 21 12.85 4.00 -18.96
N THR A 22 14.06 3.88 -19.52
CA THR A 22 15.24 3.41 -18.77
C THR A 22 15.58 4.45 -17.70
N ALA A 23 15.32 4.11 -16.43
CA ALA A 23 15.58 4.98 -15.29
C ALA A 23 17.10 5.05 -14.98
N ASN A 24 17.53 6.06 -14.22
CA ASN A 24 18.94 6.24 -13.84
C ASN A 24 19.51 5.00 -13.15
N GLN A 25 18.72 4.31 -12.33
CA GLN A 25 19.11 3.07 -11.65
C GLN A 25 19.42 1.93 -12.63
N GLN A 26 18.86 1.97 -13.84
CA GLN A 26 19.15 0.96 -14.86
C GLN A 26 20.41 1.29 -15.67
N TRP A 27 20.78 2.57 -15.78
CA TRP A 27 22.05 2.99 -16.39
C TRP A 27 23.23 2.87 -15.41
N TRP A 28 22.99 3.16 -14.13
CA TRP A 28 23.99 3.11 -13.06
C TRP A 28 23.48 2.28 -11.88
N PRO A 29 23.54 0.94 -11.96
CA PRO A 29 22.97 0.05 -10.94
C PRO A 29 23.63 0.20 -9.57
N ASP A 30 24.91 0.56 -9.51
CA ASP A 30 25.66 0.74 -8.26
C ASP A 30 25.65 2.19 -7.74
N GLN A 31 24.84 3.08 -8.33
CA GLN A 31 24.71 4.46 -7.86
C GLN A 31 24.08 4.50 -6.46
N LEU A 32 24.61 5.36 -5.58
CA LEU A 32 24.06 5.59 -4.24
C LEU A 32 22.56 5.96 -4.32
N ASN A 33 21.73 5.16 -3.66
CA ASN A 33 20.28 5.34 -3.64
C ASN A 33 19.85 6.33 -2.55
N LEU A 34 19.53 7.57 -2.94
CA LEU A 34 18.98 8.58 -2.03
C LEU A 34 17.45 8.49 -1.86
N ASN A 35 16.78 7.57 -2.56
CA ASN A 35 15.32 7.50 -2.52
C ASN A 35 14.76 7.16 -1.14
N ILE A 36 15.55 6.45 -0.34
CA ILE A 36 15.20 6.10 1.04
C ILE A 36 14.98 7.31 1.93
N LEU A 37 15.60 8.45 1.62
CA LEU A 37 15.57 9.65 2.45
C LEU A 37 14.28 10.48 2.28
N HIS A 38 13.48 10.18 1.25
CA HIS A 38 12.22 10.85 0.99
C HIS A 38 11.02 9.88 0.96
N GLN A 39 11.21 8.66 1.46
CA GLN A 39 10.11 7.75 1.73
C GLN A 39 9.21 8.32 2.83
N HIS A 40 7.89 8.14 2.68
CA HIS A 40 6.88 8.60 3.65
C HIS A 40 6.87 10.11 3.92
N ASP A 41 7.12 10.93 2.89
CA ASP A 41 6.93 12.39 2.95
C ASP A 41 5.47 12.74 3.32
N LYS A 42 5.28 13.86 4.02
CA LYS A 42 3.97 14.42 4.36
C LYS A 42 3.10 14.67 3.13
N LYS A 43 3.68 15.00 1.98
CA LYS A 43 2.93 15.27 0.74
C LYS A 43 2.12 14.07 0.22
N SER A 44 2.60 12.86 0.49
CA SER A 44 1.88 11.63 0.11
C SER A 44 1.00 11.09 1.23
N ASN A 45 1.05 11.69 2.43
CA ASN A 45 0.18 11.32 3.53
C ASN A 45 -1.21 11.94 3.30
N PRO A 46 -2.28 11.14 3.14
CA PRO A 46 -3.64 11.67 3.01
C PRO A 46 -4.18 12.21 4.35
N MET A 47 -3.57 11.83 5.47
CA MET A 47 -3.94 12.34 6.78
C MET A 47 -3.34 13.75 6.93
N GLY A 48 -4.16 14.72 7.34
CA GLY A 48 -3.75 16.12 7.46
C GLY A 48 -2.55 16.33 8.40
N GLU A 49 -1.88 17.48 8.28
CA GLU A 49 -0.63 17.75 9.00
C GLU A 49 -0.76 17.66 10.53
N ASP A 50 -1.95 17.96 11.06
CA ASP A 50 -2.26 17.96 12.49
C ASP A 50 -2.81 16.62 13.00
N PHE A 51 -2.85 15.58 12.16
CA PHE A 51 -3.40 14.28 12.55
C PHE A 51 -2.45 13.50 13.48
N ASP A 52 -2.92 13.19 14.69
CA ASP A 52 -2.21 12.33 15.64
C ASP A 52 -2.96 10.99 15.84
N TYR A 53 -2.42 9.94 15.23
CA TYR A 53 -2.98 8.59 15.34
C TYR A 53 -3.07 8.10 16.80
N ARG A 54 -2.11 8.46 17.66
CA ARG A 54 -2.10 8.00 19.05
C ARG A 54 -3.26 8.62 19.83
N GLU A 55 -3.52 9.92 19.61
CA GLU A 55 -4.62 10.60 20.28
C GLU A 55 -5.99 10.14 19.75
N GLU A 56 -6.11 9.90 18.45
CA GLU A 56 -7.35 9.35 17.88
C GLU A 56 -7.59 7.90 18.32
N PHE A 57 -6.55 7.06 18.38
CA PHE A 57 -6.68 5.68 18.84
C PHE A 57 -7.13 5.59 20.30
N LYS A 58 -6.71 6.52 21.16
CA LYS A 58 -7.17 6.55 22.57
C LYS A 58 -8.67 6.83 22.71
N LYS A 59 -9.28 7.51 21.73
CA LYS A 59 -10.72 7.82 21.72
C LYS A 59 -11.56 6.67 21.18
N LEU A 60 -10.93 5.70 20.53
CA LEU A 60 -11.60 4.55 19.93
C LEU A 60 -12.22 3.67 21.00
N ASP A 61 -13.48 3.28 20.80
CA ASP A 61 -14.09 2.20 21.57
C ASP A 61 -13.50 0.87 21.13
N TYR A 62 -12.47 0.45 21.86
CA TYR A 62 -11.70 -0.74 21.53
C TYR A 62 -12.49 -2.04 21.73
N ASP A 63 -13.43 -2.06 22.69
CA ASP A 63 -14.24 -3.23 22.96
C ASP A 63 -15.35 -3.38 21.92
N ALA A 64 -15.96 -2.28 21.48
CA ALA A 64 -16.86 -2.28 20.34
C ALA A 64 -16.16 -2.74 19.06
N LEU A 65 -14.97 -2.21 18.75
CA LEU A 65 -14.20 -2.65 17.57
C LEU A 65 -13.93 -4.16 17.60
N LYS A 66 -13.51 -4.71 18.75
CA LYS A 66 -13.30 -6.15 18.88
C LYS A 66 -14.58 -6.93 18.66
N LYS A 67 -15.70 -6.45 19.20
CA LYS A 67 -16.99 -7.10 19.01
C LYS A 67 -17.37 -7.13 17.53
N ASP A 68 -17.30 -5.99 16.85
CA ASP A 68 -17.61 -5.88 15.42
C ASP A 68 -16.72 -6.82 14.58
N LEU A 69 -15.45 -6.97 14.95
CA LEU A 69 -14.55 -7.93 14.30
C LEU A 69 -14.96 -9.38 14.54
N ASN A 70 -15.41 -9.76 15.74
CA ASN A 70 -15.90 -11.12 16.02
C ASN A 70 -17.19 -11.40 15.26
N ASP A 71 -18.10 -10.43 15.18
CA ASP A 71 -19.35 -10.57 14.45
C ASP A 71 -19.05 -10.75 12.94
N LEU A 72 -18.14 -9.94 12.39
CA LEU A 72 -17.68 -10.03 11.00
C LEU A 72 -17.17 -11.42 10.65
N MET A 73 -16.48 -12.11 11.56
CA MET A 73 -15.92 -13.43 11.28
C MET A 73 -16.96 -14.44 10.80
N THR A 74 -18.22 -14.29 11.22
CA THR A 74 -19.31 -15.21 10.81
C THR A 74 -20.28 -14.60 9.80
N ASP A 75 -20.04 -13.36 9.36
CA ASP A 75 -20.88 -12.63 8.41
C ASP A 75 -20.39 -12.85 6.97
N SER A 76 -20.60 -14.07 6.47
CA SER A 76 -20.16 -14.48 5.13
C SER A 76 -20.76 -13.62 4.01
N GLN A 77 -19.89 -13.17 3.11
CA GLN A 77 -20.18 -12.34 1.96
C GLN A 77 -20.23 -13.18 0.68
N ASP A 78 -21.23 -12.94 -0.17
CA ASP A 78 -21.43 -13.74 -1.39
C ASP A 78 -20.27 -13.67 -2.38
N TRP A 79 -19.54 -12.55 -2.41
CA TRP A 79 -18.39 -12.35 -3.29
C TRP A 79 -17.11 -13.05 -2.79
N TRP A 80 -17.07 -13.41 -1.50
CA TRP A 80 -16.01 -14.22 -0.90
C TRP A 80 -16.58 -15.01 0.29
N PRO A 81 -17.16 -16.20 0.03
CA PRO A 81 -17.80 -16.99 1.06
C PRO A 81 -16.82 -17.46 2.13
N ALA A 82 -17.25 -17.45 3.39
CA ALA A 82 -16.46 -17.91 4.52
C ALA A 82 -16.42 -19.45 4.57
N ASP A 83 -15.23 -20.02 4.68
CA ASP A 83 -15.08 -21.47 4.82
C ASP A 83 -15.61 -21.94 6.17
N TYR A 84 -16.44 -22.99 6.18
CA TYR A 84 -17.07 -23.50 7.41
C TYR A 84 -17.93 -22.48 8.17
N GLY A 85 -18.32 -21.38 7.52
CA GLY A 85 -19.08 -20.28 8.13
C GLY A 85 -18.25 -19.35 9.00
N HIS A 86 -16.91 -19.33 8.85
CA HIS A 86 -16.01 -18.42 9.55
C HIS A 86 -14.85 -17.96 8.66
N TYR A 87 -14.53 -16.66 8.66
CA TYR A 87 -13.40 -16.09 7.92
C TYR A 87 -12.01 -16.44 8.49
#